data_AF-A0A927W1G9-F1
#
_entry.id   AF-A0A927W1G9-F1
#
_cell.length_a   1.000
_cell.length_b   1.000
_cell.length_c   1.000
_cell.angle_alpha   90.00
_cell.angle_beta   90.00
_cell.angle_gamma   90.00
#
_symmetry.space_group_name_H-M   'P 1'
#
loop_
_entity.id
_entity.type
_entity.pdbx_description
1 polymer ?
#
loop_
_entity_poly.entity_id
_entity_poly.type
_entity_poly.pdbx_seq_one_letter_code
_entity_poly.pdbx_strand_id
1 'polypeptide(L)'
;MHKLLELQSALLKEIDKYEKIVTERDEPIDWERVHISSCAKLGYLMAEKRGVDPILAASACAIHDYGRIITGKQENHAEAGYVPVQEFLKKTELFTEEEIKILSIAVKNHSNKSEVGNPIEEIVKDADVLDFHQYGYKMNRAEQQARLDKLLKKL
;
A
#
# COMPACT_ATOMS: atom_id res chain seq x y z
N MET A 1 15.20 -16.42 -2.93
CA MET A 1 13.77 -16.20 -3.25
C MET A 1 13.53 -14.70 -3.29
N HIS A 2 12.93 -14.18 -4.36
CA HIS A 2 12.80 -12.74 -4.56
C HIS A 2 11.41 -12.27 -4.09
N LYS A 3 11.15 -12.43 -2.77
CA LYS A 3 9.81 -12.32 -2.16
C LYS A 3 9.02 -11.08 -2.64
N LEU A 4 9.63 -9.90 -2.65
CA LEU A 4 8.98 -8.66 -3.10
C LEU A 4 8.63 -8.66 -4.60
N LEU A 5 9.55 -9.13 -5.47
CA LEU A 5 9.32 -9.21 -6.91
C LEU A 5 8.19 -10.20 -7.22
N GLU A 6 8.18 -11.35 -6.53
CA GLU A 6 7.15 -12.38 -6.70
C GLU A 6 5.78 -11.85 -6.26
N LEU A 7 5.70 -11.12 -5.13
CA LEU A 7 4.49 -10.45 -4.67
C LEU A 7 3.98 -9.40 -5.68
N GLN A 8 4.85 -8.49 -6.12
CA GLN A 8 4.46 -7.44 -7.07
C GLN A 8 4.03 -8.04 -8.42
N SER A 9 4.68 -9.12 -8.86
CA SER A 9 4.28 -9.85 -10.06
C SER A 9 2.91 -10.51 -9.91
N ALA A 10 2.59 -11.05 -8.73
CA ALA A 10 1.25 -11.58 -8.44
C ALA A 10 0.20 -10.45 -8.39
N LEU A 11 0.56 -9.29 -7.84
CA LEU A 11 -0.33 -8.13 -7.76
C LEU A 11 -0.64 -7.55 -9.14
N LEU A 12 0.35 -7.46 -10.04
CA LEU A 12 0.13 -7.06 -11.44
C LEU A 12 -0.88 -7.97 -12.15
N LYS A 13 -0.85 -9.29 -11.88
CA LYS A 13 -1.86 -10.22 -12.43
C LYS A 13 -3.26 -9.96 -11.87
N GLU A 14 -3.38 -9.58 -10.60
CA GLU A 14 -4.67 -9.17 -10.01
C GLU A 14 -5.16 -7.86 -10.64
N ILE A 15 -4.28 -6.89 -10.88
CA ILE A 15 -4.61 -5.66 -11.62
C ILE A 15 -5.16 -6.00 -13.01
N ASP A 16 -4.46 -6.82 -13.80
CA ASP A 16 -4.89 -7.22 -15.16
C ASP A 16 -6.23 -7.97 -15.18
N LYS A 17 -6.51 -8.74 -14.12
CA LYS A 17 -7.78 -9.43 -13.93
C LYS A 17 -8.90 -8.44 -13.62
N TYR A 18 -8.71 -7.56 -12.64
CA TYR A 18 -9.76 -6.63 -12.22
C TYR A 18 -9.95 -5.45 -13.17
N GLU A 19 -8.97 -5.11 -14.00
CA GLU A 19 -9.13 -4.18 -15.13
C GLU A 19 -10.26 -4.62 -16.07
N LYS A 20 -10.41 -5.94 -16.27
CA LYS A 20 -11.44 -6.52 -17.15
C LYS A 20 -12.81 -6.66 -16.48
N ILE A 21 -12.84 -6.72 -15.14
CA ILE A 21 -14.05 -7.01 -14.36
C ILE A 21 -14.70 -5.72 -13.86
N VAL A 22 -13.89 -4.74 -13.44
CA VAL A 22 -14.36 -3.49 -12.84
C VAL A 22 -14.36 -2.41 -13.91
N THR A 23 -15.57 -2.07 -14.38
CA THR A 23 -15.78 -1.15 -15.51
C THR A 23 -15.78 0.33 -15.10
N GLU A 24 -16.08 0.62 -13.83
CA GLU A 24 -16.09 1.99 -13.29
C GLU A 24 -15.04 2.11 -12.19
N ARG A 25 -14.17 3.10 -12.30
CA ARG A 25 -13.07 3.33 -11.37
C ARG A 25 -12.95 4.80 -11.02
N ASP A 26 -12.73 5.08 -9.74
CA ASP A 26 -12.51 6.44 -9.24
C ASP A 26 -11.09 6.93 -9.60
N GLU A 27 -10.13 5.99 -9.69
CA GLU A 27 -8.76 6.24 -10.15
C GLU A 27 -8.44 5.35 -11.38
N PRO A 28 -7.63 5.85 -12.34
CA PRO A 28 -7.25 5.08 -13.52
C PRO A 28 -6.43 3.85 -13.13
N ILE A 29 -6.64 2.71 -13.78
CA ILE A 29 -5.95 1.46 -13.44
C ILE A 29 -4.41 1.52 -13.58
N ASP A 30 -3.91 2.39 -14.46
CA ASP A 30 -2.47 2.66 -14.60
C ASP A 30 -1.87 3.34 -13.36
N TRP A 31 -2.68 4.11 -12.62
CA TRP A 31 -2.27 4.65 -11.33
C TRP A 31 -1.90 3.52 -10.37
N GLU A 32 -2.71 2.46 -10.31
CA GLU A 32 -2.40 1.31 -9.44
C GLU A 32 -1.04 0.70 -9.81
N ARG A 33 -0.77 0.48 -11.10
CA ARG A 33 0.50 -0.12 -11.57
C ARG A 33 1.72 0.71 -11.17
N VAL A 34 1.62 2.03 -11.31
CA VAL A 34 2.70 2.95 -10.95
C VAL A 34 2.85 3.04 -9.43
N HIS A 35 1.74 3.23 -8.73
CA HIS A 35 1.70 3.46 -7.29
C HIS A 35 2.19 2.25 -6.48
N ILE A 36 1.80 1.03 -6.84
CA ILE A 36 2.25 -0.19 -6.12
C ILE A 36 3.78 -0.33 -6.11
N SER A 37 4.45 0.11 -7.18
CA SER A 37 5.88 -0.10 -7.37
C SER A 37 6.70 1.04 -6.77
N SER A 38 6.24 2.28 -6.98
CA SER A 38 6.88 3.48 -6.44
C SER A 38 6.70 3.60 -4.93
N CYS A 39 5.48 3.40 -4.41
CA CYS A 39 5.21 3.36 -2.97
C CYS A 39 6.01 2.25 -2.26
N ALA A 40 6.11 1.05 -2.86
CA ALA A 40 6.93 -0.04 -2.32
C ALA A 40 8.42 0.33 -2.22
N LYS A 41 8.96 1.04 -3.21
CA LYS A 41 10.35 1.51 -3.18
C LYS A 41 10.57 2.52 -2.06
N LEU A 42 9.64 3.46 -1.85
CA LEU A 42 9.69 4.40 -0.75
C LEU A 42 9.63 3.68 0.60
N GLY A 43 8.70 2.72 0.74
CA GLY A 43 8.55 1.89 1.93
C GLY A 43 9.84 1.14 2.29
N TYR A 44 10.51 0.54 1.30
CA TYR A 44 11.80 -0.12 1.48
C TYR A 44 12.85 0.81 2.10
N LEU A 45 13.08 1.98 1.47
CA LEU A 45 14.09 2.94 1.90
C LEU A 45 13.78 3.53 3.29
N MET A 46 12.49 3.77 3.57
CA MET A 46 12.07 4.24 4.89
C MET A 46 12.30 3.18 5.97
N ALA A 47 12.04 1.91 5.67
CA ALA A 47 12.25 0.81 6.59
C ALA A 47 13.74 0.64 6.93
N GLU A 48 14.63 0.70 5.93
CA GLU A 48 16.08 0.68 6.15
C GLU A 48 16.51 1.80 7.10
N LYS A 49 16.03 3.03 6.89
CA LYS A 49 16.34 4.18 7.74
C LYS A 49 15.77 4.04 9.17
N ARG A 50 14.68 3.30 9.35
CA ARG A 50 13.96 3.15 10.62
C ARG A 50 14.29 1.86 11.38
N GLY A 51 15.13 0.99 10.83
CA GLY A 51 15.44 -0.32 11.44
C GLY A 51 14.25 -1.29 11.47
N VAL A 52 13.36 -1.20 10.47
CA VAL A 52 12.20 -2.09 10.27
C VAL A 52 12.51 -3.03 9.10
N ASP A 53 11.93 -4.23 9.06
CA ASP A 53 12.10 -5.19 7.95
C ASP A 53 11.74 -4.52 6.60
N PRO A 54 12.72 -4.31 5.69
CA PRO A 54 12.47 -3.61 4.44
C PRO A 54 11.60 -4.38 3.46
N ILE A 55 11.66 -5.71 3.46
CA ILE A 55 10.87 -6.54 2.56
C ILE A 55 9.42 -6.57 3.02
N LEU A 56 9.17 -6.69 4.32
CA LEU A 56 7.82 -6.66 4.87
C LEU A 56 7.18 -5.27 4.69
N ALA A 57 7.92 -4.20 4.94
CA ALA A 57 7.43 -2.83 4.75
C ALA A 57 7.12 -2.50 3.28
N ALA A 58 8.02 -2.86 2.37
CA ALA A 58 7.79 -2.69 0.93
C ALA A 58 6.60 -3.52 0.44
N SER A 59 6.43 -4.74 0.97
CA SER A 59 5.28 -5.59 0.68
C SER A 59 3.97 -4.96 1.14
N ALA A 60 3.95 -4.40 2.35
CA ALA A 60 2.79 -3.67 2.88
C ALA A 60 2.43 -2.46 2.01
N CYS A 61 3.44 -1.69 1.59
CA CYS A 61 3.24 -0.54 0.70
C CYS A 61 2.75 -0.98 -0.69
N ALA A 62 3.23 -2.11 -1.23
CA ALA A 62 2.78 -2.60 -2.53
C ALA A 62 1.29 -2.97 -2.53
N ILE A 63 0.77 -3.52 -1.43
CA ILE A 63 -0.60 -4.08 -1.39
C ILE A 63 -1.63 -3.19 -0.70
N HIS A 64 -1.24 -2.04 -0.14
CA HIS A 64 -2.12 -1.28 0.76
C HIS A 64 -3.45 -0.85 0.11
N ASP A 65 -3.45 -0.62 -1.20
CA ASP A 65 -4.61 -0.24 -2.00
C ASP A 65 -5.32 -1.43 -2.66
N TYR A 66 -5.12 -2.65 -2.17
CA TYR A 66 -5.74 -3.86 -2.74
C TYR A 66 -7.27 -3.75 -2.86
N GLY A 67 -7.93 -3.08 -1.92
CA GLY A 67 -9.37 -2.82 -2.02
C GLY A 67 -9.75 -1.96 -3.24
N ARG A 68 -8.94 -0.98 -3.62
CA ARG A 68 -9.20 -0.14 -4.81
C ARG A 68 -8.96 -0.91 -6.10
N ILE A 69 -7.97 -1.81 -6.12
CA ILE A 69 -7.73 -2.73 -7.24
C ILE A 69 -9.00 -3.56 -7.54
N ILE A 70 -9.57 -4.18 -6.51
CA ILE A 70 -10.67 -5.14 -6.67
C ILE A 70 -12.06 -4.50 -6.78
N THR A 71 -12.25 -3.28 -6.26
CA THR A 71 -13.56 -2.60 -6.25
C THR A 71 -13.65 -1.44 -7.24
N GLY A 72 -12.52 -0.84 -7.61
CA GLY A 72 -12.45 0.42 -8.36
C GLY A 72 -12.81 1.67 -7.55
N LYS A 73 -13.12 1.54 -6.25
CA LYS A 73 -13.60 2.65 -5.42
C LYS A 73 -12.53 3.18 -4.50
N GLN A 74 -12.43 4.51 -4.40
CA GLN A 74 -11.55 5.19 -3.45
C GLN A 74 -12.19 5.27 -2.06
N GLU A 75 -13.51 5.39 -1.96
CA GLU A 75 -14.17 5.37 -0.67
C GLU A 75 -14.08 3.97 -0.02
N ASN A 76 -13.69 3.90 1.25
CA ASN A 76 -13.60 2.66 2.04
C ASN A 76 -12.69 1.55 1.49
N HIS A 77 -11.78 1.86 0.55
CA HIS A 77 -10.88 0.86 -0.06
C HIS A 77 -9.99 0.14 0.97
N ALA A 78 -9.56 0.81 2.03
CA ALA A 78 -8.75 0.18 3.08
C ALA A 78 -9.52 -0.95 3.79
N GLU A 79 -10.78 -0.71 4.18
CA GLU A 79 -11.63 -1.73 4.80
C GLU A 79 -12.01 -2.83 3.79
N ALA A 80 -12.37 -2.45 2.57
CA ALA A 80 -12.70 -3.40 1.51
C ALA A 80 -11.53 -4.32 1.14
N GLY A 81 -10.29 -3.86 1.33
CA GLY A 81 -9.08 -4.65 1.09
C GLY A 81 -8.73 -5.64 2.20
N TYR A 82 -9.24 -5.46 3.42
CA TYR A 82 -8.74 -6.17 4.61
C TYR A 82 -8.85 -7.70 4.54
N VAL A 83 -10.02 -8.22 4.17
CA VAL A 83 -10.24 -9.67 4.04
C VAL A 83 -9.68 -10.20 2.71
N PRO A 84 -9.95 -9.57 1.55
CA PRO A 84 -9.46 -10.06 0.27
C PRO A 84 -7.93 -10.15 0.16
N VAL A 85 -7.20 -9.21 0.78
CA VAL A 85 -5.73 -9.24 0.74
C VAL A 85 -5.16 -10.43 1.52
N GLN A 86 -5.82 -10.91 2.58
CA GLN A 86 -5.37 -12.11 3.31
C GLN A 86 -5.47 -13.34 2.41
N GLU A 87 -6.59 -13.49 1.70
CA GLU A 87 -6.79 -14.60 0.77
C GLU A 87 -5.84 -14.53 -0.43
N PHE A 88 -5.52 -13.33 -0.90
CA PHE A 88 -4.48 -13.12 -1.90
C PHE A 88 -3.11 -13.56 -1.38
N LEU A 89 -2.68 -13.06 -0.21
CA LEU A 89 -1.36 -13.36 0.35
C LEU A 89 -1.19 -14.86 0.64
N LYS A 90 -2.21 -15.55 1.17
CA LYS A 90 -2.19 -17.00 1.37
C LYS A 90 -1.91 -17.77 0.07
N LYS A 91 -2.53 -17.36 -1.04
CA LYS A 91 -2.33 -17.98 -2.37
C LYS A 91 -0.93 -17.78 -2.93
N THR A 92 -0.20 -16.76 -2.47
CA THR A 92 1.18 -16.54 -2.91
C THR A 92 2.17 -17.50 -2.26
N GLU A 93 1.85 -18.07 -1.09
CA GLU A 93 2.75 -18.91 -0.28
C GLU A 93 4.07 -18.20 0.12
N LEU A 94 4.13 -16.87 0.01
CA LEU A 94 5.33 -16.06 0.27
C LEU A 94 5.49 -15.66 1.75
N PHE A 95 4.40 -15.71 2.52
CA PHE A 95 4.31 -15.14 3.85
C PHE A 95 3.78 -16.15 4.87
N THR A 96 4.31 -16.08 6.07
CA THR A 96 3.77 -16.76 7.25
C THR A 96 2.44 -16.15 7.68
N GLU A 97 1.64 -16.88 8.46
CA GLU A 97 0.36 -16.37 9.00
C GLU A 97 0.51 -15.06 9.79
N GLU A 98 1.61 -14.91 10.55
CA GLU A 98 1.88 -13.68 11.29
C GLU A 98 2.24 -12.51 10.36
N GLU A 99 3.04 -12.75 9.31
CA GLU A 99 3.31 -11.72 8.29
C GLU A 99 2.02 -11.32 7.58
N ILE A 100 1.14 -12.26 7.23
CA ILE A 100 -0.16 -11.98 6.58
C ILE A 100 -1.04 -11.11 7.49
N LYS A 101 -1.05 -11.39 8.79
CA LYS A 101 -1.77 -10.57 9.78
C LYS A 101 -1.21 -9.15 9.84
N ILE A 102 0.11 -8.99 9.92
CA ILE A 102 0.76 -7.66 9.94
C ILE A 102 0.43 -6.88 8.66
N LEU A 103 0.56 -7.52 7.51
CA LEU A 103 0.31 -6.94 6.20
C LEU A 103 -1.15 -6.53 6.01
N SER A 104 -2.10 -7.38 6.39
CA SER A 104 -3.53 -7.08 6.28
C SER A 104 -3.99 -5.99 7.24
N ILE A 105 -3.43 -5.91 8.45
CA ILE A 105 -3.66 -4.78 9.36
C ILE A 105 -3.13 -3.47 8.74
N ALA A 106 -1.95 -3.50 8.11
CA ALA A 106 -1.43 -2.34 7.40
C ALA A 106 -2.35 -1.88 6.26
N VAL A 107 -2.88 -2.81 5.48
CA VAL A 107 -3.90 -2.53 4.44
C VAL A 107 -5.15 -1.89 5.05
N LYS A 108 -5.70 -2.45 6.13
CA LYS A 108 -6.92 -1.93 6.77
C LYS A 108 -6.74 -0.52 7.32
N ASN A 109 -5.61 -0.25 7.95
CA ASN A 109 -5.40 0.97 8.73
C ASN A 109 -4.64 2.07 7.98
N HIS A 110 -4.09 1.82 6.78
CA HIS A 110 -3.26 2.83 6.11
C HIS A 110 -4.01 4.13 5.83
N SER A 111 -5.34 4.10 5.68
CA SER A 111 -6.15 5.29 5.44
C SER A 111 -6.37 6.14 6.70
N ASN A 112 -6.16 5.57 7.90
CA ASN A 112 -6.28 6.24 9.20
C ASN A 112 -4.98 7.01 9.54
N LYS A 113 -4.71 8.11 8.84
CA LYS A 113 -3.42 8.84 8.96
C LYS A 113 -3.24 9.57 10.31
N SER A 114 -4.32 9.81 11.04
CA SER A 114 -4.31 10.44 12.37
C SER A 114 -3.98 9.46 13.50
N GLU A 115 -4.19 8.17 13.29
CA GLU A 115 -3.94 7.12 14.28
C GLU A 115 -2.49 6.65 14.18
N VAL A 116 -1.86 6.40 15.32
CA VAL A 116 -0.52 5.79 15.38
C VAL A 116 -0.68 4.27 15.38
N GLY A 117 -0.16 3.62 14.35
CA GLY A 117 -0.12 2.17 14.22
C GLY A 117 1.24 1.59 14.59
N ASN A 118 1.44 0.32 14.23
CA ASN A 118 2.73 -0.35 14.34
C ASN A 118 3.75 0.21 13.33
N PRO A 119 5.06 -0.13 13.44
CA PRO A 119 6.08 0.43 12.56
C PRO A 119 5.84 0.24 11.06
N ILE A 120 5.25 -0.88 10.64
CA ILE A 120 4.89 -1.14 9.23
C ILE A 120 3.74 -0.23 8.80
N GLU A 121 2.68 -0.11 9.60
CA GLU A 121 1.56 0.81 9.33
C GLU A 121 2.06 2.25 9.16
N GLU A 122 2.95 2.69 10.04
CA GLU A 122 3.47 4.05 10.00
C GLU A 122 4.32 4.32 8.75
N ILE A 123 5.05 3.31 8.26
CA ILE A 123 5.78 3.38 6.99
C ILE A 123 4.83 3.44 5.81
N VAL A 124 3.81 2.56 5.74
CA VAL A 124 2.83 2.58 4.64
C VAL A 124 2.14 3.94 4.56
N LYS A 125 1.71 4.47 5.71
CA LYS A 125 1.06 5.79 5.77
C LYS A 125 1.96 6.92 5.27
N ASP A 126 3.27 6.83 5.47
CA ASP A 126 4.26 7.85 5.08
C ASP A 126 4.64 7.72 3.60
N ALA A 127 4.87 6.48 3.16
CA ALA A 127 5.20 6.17 1.78
C ALA A 127 4.06 6.58 0.85
N ASP A 128 2.81 6.27 1.21
CA ASP A 128 1.62 6.63 0.44
C ASP A 128 1.52 8.14 0.20
N VAL A 129 1.56 8.97 1.26
CA VAL A 129 1.44 10.44 1.09
C VAL A 129 2.63 11.06 0.35
N LEU A 130 3.83 10.49 0.50
CA LEU A 130 5.02 10.96 -0.21
C LEU A 130 4.97 10.59 -1.70
N ASP A 131 4.46 9.40 -2.03
CA ASP A 131 4.30 8.94 -3.41
C ASP A 131 3.27 9.81 -4.14
N PHE A 132 2.10 10.06 -3.54
CA PHE A 132 1.11 10.99 -4.09
C PHE A 132 1.72 12.38 -4.34
N HIS A 133 2.50 12.90 -3.39
CA HIS A 133 3.16 14.19 -3.54
C HIS A 133 4.14 14.23 -4.72
N GLN A 134 4.89 13.14 -4.95
CA GLN A 134 5.83 13.01 -6.05
C GLN A 134 5.17 13.20 -7.43
N TYR A 135 3.91 12.79 -7.60
CA TYR A 135 3.15 12.97 -8.84
C TYR A 135 2.33 14.28 -8.88
N GLY A 136 2.51 15.17 -7.89
CA GLY A 136 1.85 16.48 -7.86
C GLY A 136 0.39 16.45 -7.37
N TYR A 137 -0.06 15.34 -6.78
CA TYR A 137 -1.39 15.28 -6.18
C TYR A 137 -1.49 16.18 -4.95
N LYS A 138 -2.66 16.80 -4.78
CA LYS A 138 -2.98 17.59 -3.59
C LYS A 138 -3.49 16.68 -2.48
N MET A 139 -3.03 16.92 -1.26
CA MET A 139 -3.58 16.26 -0.08
C MET A 139 -4.93 16.88 0.26
N ASN A 140 -6.02 16.15 0.04
CA ASN A 140 -7.38 16.65 0.29
C ASN A 140 -7.75 16.59 1.78
N ARG A 141 -7.04 15.78 2.58
CA ARG A 141 -7.30 15.62 4.01
C ARG A 141 -6.18 16.24 4.85
N ALA A 142 -6.55 16.95 5.90
CA ALA A 142 -5.60 17.69 6.75
C ALA A 142 -4.55 16.76 7.39
N GLU A 143 -4.96 15.55 7.79
CA GLU A 143 -4.07 14.56 8.37
C GLU A 143 -3.03 14.02 7.37
N GLN A 144 -3.35 13.96 6.08
CA GLN A 144 -2.39 13.59 5.02
C GLN A 144 -1.34 14.69 4.85
N GLN A 145 -1.79 15.95 4.73
CA GLN A 145 -0.89 17.10 4.58
C GLN A 145 0.05 17.25 5.78
N ALA A 146 -0.47 17.12 7.00
CA ALA A 146 0.34 17.21 8.22
C ALA A 146 1.43 16.13 8.29
N ARG A 147 1.18 14.95 7.70
CA ARG A 147 2.14 13.85 7.62
C ARG A 147 3.22 14.14 6.58
N LEU A 148 2.82 14.59 5.39
CA LEU A 148 3.74 15.04 4.35
C LEU A 148 4.67 16.16 4.84
N ASP A 149 4.15 17.20 5.50
CA ASP A 149 4.95 18.31 6.02
C ASP A 149 6.03 17.84 7.02
N LYS A 150 5.73 16.82 7.84
CA LYS A 150 6.68 16.22 8.77
C LYS A 150 7.77 15.42 8.05
N LEU A 151 7.43 14.77 6.93
CA LEU A 151 8.39 14.04 6.11
C LEU A 151 9.36 14.97 5.40
N LEU A 152 8.83 16.03 4.76
CA LEU A 152 9.63 16.99 4.00
C LEU A 152 10.63 17.75 4.88
N LYS A 153 10.34 17.97 6.17
CA LYS A 153 11.29 18.56 7.13
C LYS A 153 12.49 17.66 7.48
N LYS A 154 12.43 16.37 7.15
CA LYS A 154 13.43 15.35 7.49
C LYS A 154 14.25 14.89 6.27
N LEU A 155 13.93 15.40 5.08
CA LEU A 155 14.69 15.23 3.84
C LEU A 155 15.76 16.31 3.77
#